data_AF-A0A5N7BSW4-F1
#
_entry.id   AF-A0A5N7BSW4-F1
#
_cell.length_a   1.000
_cell.length_b   1.000
_cell.length_c   1.000
_cell.angle_alpha   90.00
_cell.angle_beta   90.00
_cell.angle_gamma   90.00
#
_symmetry.space_group_name_H-M   'P 1'
#
loop_
_entity.id
_entity.type
_entity.pdbx_description
1 polymer ?
#
loop_
_entity_poly.entity_id
_entity_poly.type
_entity_poly.pdbx_seq_one_letter_code
_entity_poly.pdbx_strand_id
1 'polypeptide(L)'
;MHLIRILPILAANLVVGSSIPNLFIGTIEGCGSNKYGPDWYVWPEDVSRCAGTDLGPVNSYLEHGLCDKQTVIPGHGNISFTGCTARIPPYGQGGPPTGVSESGVPVLICTPASLPEADCPSPCNYGPPVTVTTNYTCVKRLKDSKR
;
A
#
# COMPACT_ATOMS: atom_id res chain seq x y z
N MET A 1 -47.20 3.22 44.14
CA MET A 1 -46.01 2.47 43.69
C MET A 1 -45.93 2.59 42.17
N HIS A 2 -45.01 3.39 41.64
CA HIS A 2 -44.81 3.52 40.18
C HIS A 2 -43.42 2.99 39.84
N LEU A 3 -43.40 1.89 39.09
CA LEU A 3 -42.18 1.33 38.50
C LEU A 3 -41.76 2.18 37.31
N ILE A 4 -40.63 2.87 37.44
CA ILE A 4 -39.93 3.49 36.32
C ILE A 4 -39.19 2.36 35.58
N ARG A 5 -39.73 1.94 34.43
CA ARG A 5 -39.02 1.06 33.48
C ARG A 5 -37.99 1.90 32.74
N ILE A 6 -36.73 1.77 33.13
CA ILE A 6 -35.60 2.35 32.40
C ILE A 6 -35.30 1.41 31.23
N LEU A 7 -35.62 1.82 30.00
CA LEU A 7 -35.17 1.13 28.80
C LEU A 7 -33.65 1.32 28.67
N PRO A 8 -32.85 0.24 28.52
CA PRO A 8 -31.48 0.38 28.06
C PRO A 8 -31.52 0.77 26.58
N ILE A 9 -31.16 2.02 26.28
CA ILE A 9 -30.86 2.44 24.92
C ILE A 9 -29.55 1.73 24.56
N LEU A 10 -29.68 0.64 23.79
CA LEU A 10 -28.55 -0.05 23.21
C LEU A 10 -27.93 0.89 22.17
N ALA A 11 -26.87 1.62 22.56
CA ALA A 11 -26.07 2.39 21.64
C ALA A 11 -25.41 1.40 20.67
N ALA A 12 -26.01 1.22 19.51
CA ALA A 12 -25.39 0.53 18.40
C ALA A 12 -24.16 1.34 18.00
N ASN A 13 -22.98 0.90 18.43
CA ASN A 13 -21.73 1.37 17.87
C ASN A 13 -21.72 0.96 16.40
N LEU A 14 -22.12 1.88 15.52
CA LEU A 14 -21.83 1.80 14.10
C LEU A 14 -20.30 1.85 13.97
N VAL A 15 -19.68 0.67 13.93
CA VAL A 15 -18.34 0.52 13.37
C VAL A 15 -18.50 0.85 11.89
N VAL A 16 -18.31 2.12 11.55
CA VAL A 16 -18.09 2.53 10.16
C VAL A 16 -16.80 1.82 9.77
N GLY A 17 -16.93 0.69 9.06
CA GLY A 17 -15.79 -0.02 8.52
C GLY A 17 -15.06 0.93 7.58
N SER A 18 -14.00 1.56 8.05
CA SER A 18 -13.15 2.43 7.26
C SER A 18 -12.42 1.54 6.24
N SER A 19 -13.01 1.40 5.06
CA SER A 19 -12.35 0.74 3.95
C SER A 19 -11.06 1.48 3.65
N ILE A 20 -9.94 0.77 3.54
CA ILE A 20 -8.66 1.33 3.10
C ILE A 20 -8.86 2.21 1.85
N PRO A 21 -8.21 3.39 1.78
CA PRO A 21 -8.21 4.21 0.57
C PRO A 21 -7.57 3.43 -0.59
N ASN A 22 -7.81 3.91 -1.81
CA ASN A 22 -7.03 3.44 -2.95
C ASN A 22 -5.55 3.75 -2.68
N LEU A 23 -4.67 2.87 -3.12
CA LEU A 23 -3.24 3.03 -2.92
C LEU A 23 -2.55 3.21 -4.26
N PHE A 24 -1.48 3.97 -4.24
CA PHE A 24 -0.50 3.99 -5.31
C PHE A 24 0.77 3.32 -4.83
N ILE A 25 1.46 2.67 -5.76
CA ILE A 25 2.75 2.03 -5.53
C ILE A 25 3.70 2.60 -6.58
N GLY A 26 4.87 3.03 -6.12
CA GLY A 26 5.88 3.67 -6.93
C GLY A 26 7.28 3.26 -6.51
N THR A 27 8.26 3.84 -7.19
CA THR A 27 9.67 3.71 -6.84
C THR A 27 10.32 5.06 -6.69
N ILE A 28 11.41 5.10 -5.93
CA ILE A 28 12.32 6.25 -5.89
C ILE A 28 13.70 5.87 -6.42
N GLU A 29 14.28 6.78 -7.18
CA GLU A 29 15.68 6.73 -7.56
C GLU A 29 16.38 7.92 -6.88
N GLY A 30 17.33 7.67 -5.99
CA GLY A 30 18.09 8.75 -5.35
C GLY A 30 18.52 8.53 -3.91
N CYS A 31 18.26 7.36 -3.33
CA CYS A 31 18.64 7.02 -1.97
C CYS A 31 19.91 6.17 -1.86
N GLY A 32 20.86 6.40 -2.78
CA GLY A 32 22.00 5.50 -2.95
C GLY A 32 21.55 4.15 -3.48
N SER A 33 20.54 4.14 -4.37
CA SER A 33 19.99 2.98 -5.07
C SER A 33 21.15 2.03 -5.36
N ASN A 34 21.24 0.98 -4.54
CA ASN A 34 22.33 0.05 -4.63
C ASN A 34 22.27 -0.58 -6.04
N LYS A 35 23.35 -1.20 -6.51
CA LYS A 35 23.40 -1.82 -7.85
C LYS A 35 22.30 -2.85 -8.16
N TYR A 36 21.37 -3.08 -7.22
CA TYR A 36 20.37 -4.11 -7.25
C TYR A 36 18.92 -3.59 -7.42
N GLY A 37 18.65 -2.28 -7.36
CA GLY A 37 17.33 -1.72 -7.71
C GLY A 37 16.90 -0.47 -6.94
N PRO A 38 15.75 0.13 -7.30
CA PRO A 38 15.18 1.27 -6.59
C PRO A 38 14.48 0.83 -5.29
N ASP A 39 14.26 1.81 -4.40
CA ASP A 39 13.41 1.62 -3.23
C ASP A 39 11.94 1.80 -3.63
N TRP A 40 11.05 1.07 -2.94
CA TRP A 40 9.63 1.06 -3.24
C TRP A 40 8.84 1.91 -2.25
N TYR A 41 7.85 2.63 -2.77
CA TYR A 41 7.01 3.56 -2.03
C TYR A 41 5.55 3.17 -2.16
N VAL A 42 4.77 3.38 -1.10
CA VAL A 42 3.32 3.24 -1.09
C VAL A 42 2.67 4.45 -0.43
N TRP A 43 1.61 4.98 -1.04
CA TRP A 43 0.84 6.09 -0.48
C TRP A 43 -0.65 5.98 -0.80
N PRO A 44 -1.53 6.44 0.10
CA PRO A 44 -2.95 6.64 -0.20
C PRO A 44 -3.18 7.66 -1.32
N GLU A 45 -4.23 7.47 -2.12
CA GLU A 45 -4.61 8.39 -3.21
C GLU A 45 -4.93 9.82 -2.72
N ASP A 46 -5.43 9.95 -1.50
CA ASP A 46 -5.77 11.23 -0.86
C ASP A 46 -4.58 11.90 -0.15
N VAL A 47 -3.40 11.28 -0.20
CA VAL A 47 -2.17 11.79 0.41
C VAL A 47 -1.15 12.11 -0.68
N SER A 48 -0.35 13.16 -0.45
CA SER A 48 0.77 13.48 -1.35
C SER A 48 1.72 12.31 -1.46
N ARG A 49 2.17 11.97 -2.69
CA ARG A 49 3.14 10.90 -2.90
C ARG A 49 4.47 11.12 -2.15
N CYS A 50 4.80 12.37 -1.84
CA CYS A 50 5.98 12.72 -1.04
C CYS A 50 5.82 12.43 0.46
N ALA A 51 4.61 12.12 0.91
CA ALA A 51 4.32 11.62 2.26
C ALA A 51 4.07 10.10 2.26
N GLY A 52 4.50 9.41 1.19
CA GLY A 52 4.43 7.96 1.10
C GLY A 52 5.34 7.26 2.11
N THR A 53 5.02 6.00 2.36
CA THR A 53 5.81 5.12 3.21
C THR A 53 6.88 4.43 2.39
N ASP A 54 8.13 4.55 2.83
CA ASP A 54 9.27 3.83 2.29
C ASP A 54 9.22 2.35 2.68
N LEU A 55 9.26 1.46 1.69
CA LEU A 55 9.33 0.01 1.87
C LEU A 55 10.78 -0.51 1.71
N GLY A 56 11.70 0.35 1.30
CA GLY A 56 13.10 0.08 1.03
C GLY A 56 13.33 -0.76 -0.23
N PRO A 57 14.50 -1.41 -0.34
CA PRO A 57 14.83 -2.22 -1.49
C PRO A 57 14.09 -3.56 -1.40
N VAL A 58 13.28 -3.84 -2.41
CA VAL A 58 12.35 -4.97 -2.40
C VAL A 58 12.80 -6.06 -3.38
N ASN A 59 13.07 -5.69 -4.63
CA ASN A 59 13.33 -6.68 -5.69
C ASN A 59 14.70 -7.34 -5.60
N SER A 60 15.62 -6.78 -4.82
CA SER A 60 17.02 -7.22 -4.72
C SER A 60 17.27 -8.28 -3.65
N TYR A 61 16.39 -8.35 -2.65
CA TYR A 61 16.65 -9.10 -1.41
C TYR A 61 15.51 -10.06 -1.03
N LEU A 62 14.36 -9.97 -1.69
CA LEU A 62 13.15 -10.70 -1.33
C LEU A 62 12.75 -11.69 -2.42
N GLU A 63 12.17 -12.82 -2.02
CA GLU A 63 11.79 -13.88 -2.94
C GLU A 63 10.58 -13.49 -3.78
N HIS A 64 9.57 -12.84 -3.18
CA HIS A 64 8.32 -12.42 -3.82
C HIS A 64 8.18 -10.90 -3.90
N GLY A 65 9.29 -10.16 -3.81
CA GLY A 65 9.29 -8.70 -3.90
C GLY A 65 8.35 -8.07 -2.88
N LEU A 66 7.41 -7.23 -3.33
CA LEU A 66 6.53 -6.44 -2.46
C LEU A 66 5.68 -7.30 -1.53
N CYS A 67 5.36 -8.54 -1.95
CA CYS A 67 4.55 -9.46 -1.15
C CYS A 67 5.26 -9.98 0.11
N ASP A 68 6.58 -9.85 0.20
CA ASP A 68 7.35 -10.19 1.40
C ASP A 68 7.44 -9.00 2.39
N LYS A 69 6.87 -7.83 2.04
CA LYS A 69 6.81 -6.65 2.90
C LYS A 69 5.44 -6.51 3.54
N GLN A 70 5.47 -6.04 4.78
CA GLN A 70 4.29 -5.55 5.49
C GLN A 70 4.47 -4.07 5.77
N THR A 71 3.38 -3.33 5.71
CA THR A 71 3.35 -1.90 6.05
C THR A 71 2.11 -1.58 6.87
N VAL A 72 2.13 -0.44 7.54
CA VAL A 72 1.00 0.07 8.32
C VAL A 72 0.58 1.39 7.72
N ILE A 73 -0.69 1.49 7.34
CA ILE A 73 -1.30 2.76 6.93
C ILE A 73 -2.04 3.31 8.15
N PRO A 74 -1.79 4.57 8.58
CA PRO A 74 -2.47 5.14 9.73
C PRO A 74 -4.00 5.04 9.61
N GLY A 75 -4.65 4.57 10.68
CA GLY A 75 -6.10 4.35 10.71
C GLY A 75 -6.56 3.03 10.09
N HIS A 76 -5.64 2.22 9.55
CA HIS A 76 -5.90 0.91 8.95
C HIS A 76 -5.10 -0.20 9.62
N GLY A 77 -5.48 -1.45 9.36
CA GLY A 77 -4.76 -2.62 9.87
C GLY A 77 -3.40 -2.84 9.19
N ASN A 78 -2.79 -4.00 9.47
CA ASN A 78 -1.59 -4.43 8.75
C ASN A 78 -1.92 -4.63 7.29
N ILE A 79 -1.13 -4.01 6.42
CA ILE A 79 -1.28 -4.05 4.98
C ILE A 79 -0.21 -4.98 4.39
N SER A 80 -0.66 -5.93 3.58
CA SER A 80 0.21 -6.86 2.85
C SER A 80 -0.16 -6.87 1.38
N PHE A 81 0.86 -6.84 0.51
CA PHE A 81 0.68 -7.00 -0.93
C PHE A 81 0.51 -8.49 -1.27
N THR A 82 -0.25 -8.79 -2.33
CA THR A 82 -0.57 -10.17 -2.71
C THR A 82 -0.39 -10.43 -4.20
N GLY A 83 -0.22 -11.71 -4.55
CA GLY A 83 -0.18 -12.21 -5.93
C GLY A 83 1.09 -11.91 -6.72
N CYS A 84 2.19 -11.58 -6.03
CA CYS A 84 3.52 -11.50 -6.64
C CYS A 84 4.04 -12.89 -7.01
N THR A 85 4.75 -13.01 -8.12
CA THR A 85 5.47 -14.24 -8.46
C THR A 85 6.85 -14.24 -7.80
N ALA A 86 7.38 -15.43 -7.51
CA ALA A 86 8.75 -15.57 -7.04
C ALA A 86 9.75 -15.04 -8.09
N ARG A 87 10.86 -14.49 -7.61
CA ARG A 87 11.99 -14.10 -8.46
C ARG A 87 12.63 -15.32 -9.12
N ILE A 88 13.21 -15.13 -10.30
CA ILE A 88 13.99 -16.17 -10.98
C ILE A 88 15.44 -16.12 -10.46
N PRO A 89 15.98 -17.18 -9.84
CA PRO A 89 17.37 -17.21 -9.38
C PRO A 89 18.38 -17.33 -10.53
N PRO A 90 19.65 -16.88 -10.35
CA PRO A 90 20.18 -16.14 -9.20
C PRO A 90 19.89 -14.63 -9.29
N TYR A 91 19.57 -14.13 -10.49
CA TYR A 91 19.31 -12.73 -10.80
C TYR A 91 17.90 -12.61 -11.39
N GLY A 92 17.01 -11.96 -10.65
CA GLY A 92 15.63 -11.78 -11.04
C GLY A 92 14.90 -10.94 -10.01
N GLN A 93 13.80 -10.33 -10.43
CA GLN A 93 12.93 -9.54 -9.57
C GLN A 93 11.66 -10.34 -9.27
N GLY A 94 11.12 -10.18 -8.06
CA GLY A 94 9.77 -10.65 -7.76
C GLY A 94 8.77 -10.01 -8.73
N GLY A 95 7.72 -10.76 -9.08
CA GLY A 95 6.65 -10.24 -9.92
C GLY A 95 5.88 -9.10 -9.24
N PRO A 96 5.10 -8.33 -10.01
CA PRO A 96 4.33 -7.23 -9.46
C PRO A 96 3.19 -7.72 -8.55
N PRO A 97 2.74 -6.89 -7.60
CA PRO A 97 1.56 -7.20 -6.81
C PRO A 97 0.32 -7.12 -7.70
N THR A 98 -0.65 -8.01 -7.45
CA THR A 98 -1.97 -7.99 -8.10
C THR A 98 -3.08 -7.59 -7.13
N GLY A 99 -2.77 -7.47 -5.85
CA GLY A 99 -3.73 -7.01 -4.85
C GLY A 99 -3.10 -6.56 -3.55
N VAL A 100 -3.97 -6.07 -2.67
CA VAL A 100 -3.65 -5.68 -1.30
C VAL A 100 -4.64 -6.35 -0.36
N SER A 101 -4.13 -6.83 0.76
CA SER A 101 -4.92 -7.35 1.87
C SER A 101 -4.74 -6.50 3.11
N GLU A 102 -5.84 -6.30 3.85
CA GLU A 102 -5.84 -5.69 5.17
C GLU A 102 -6.15 -6.79 6.19
N SER A 103 -5.21 -7.05 7.10
CA SER A 103 -5.34 -8.12 8.10
C SER A 103 -5.72 -9.49 7.50
N GLY A 104 -5.17 -9.81 6.32
CA GLY A 104 -5.40 -11.06 5.59
C GLY A 104 -6.68 -11.09 4.73
N VAL A 105 -7.51 -10.04 4.74
CA VAL A 105 -8.70 -9.94 3.89
C VAL A 105 -8.34 -9.16 2.61
N PRO A 106 -8.54 -9.72 1.40
CA PRO A 106 -8.32 -8.98 0.16
C PRO A 106 -9.26 -7.77 0.03
N VAL A 107 -8.69 -6.58 -0.18
CA VAL A 107 -9.43 -5.30 -0.18
C VAL A 107 -9.24 -4.49 -1.46
N LEU A 108 -8.08 -4.58 -2.11
CA LEU A 108 -7.80 -3.85 -3.35
C LEU A 108 -7.23 -4.79 -4.42
N ILE A 109 -7.46 -4.44 -5.69
CA ILE A 109 -6.81 -5.04 -6.86
C ILE A 109 -5.82 -4.03 -7.42
N CYS A 110 -4.60 -4.48 -7.68
CA CYS A 110 -3.54 -3.67 -8.25
C CYS A 110 -3.43 -3.89 -9.75
N THR A 111 -3.32 -2.79 -10.50
CA THR A 111 -3.02 -2.79 -11.93
C THR A 111 -1.86 -1.86 -12.24
N PRO A 112 -1.07 -2.14 -13.30
CA PRO A 112 -0.05 -1.22 -13.76
C PRO A 112 -0.66 0.16 -14.00
N ALA A 113 0.06 1.19 -13.59
CA ALA A 113 -0.29 2.59 -13.79
C ALA A 113 0.98 3.38 -14.10
N SER A 114 0.82 4.48 -14.82
CA SER A 114 1.88 5.46 -15.04
C SER A 114 1.25 6.84 -14.95
N LEU A 115 1.64 7.57 -13.91
CA LEU A 115 1.25 8.96 -13.68
C LEU A 115 2.49 9.83 -13.80
N PRO A 116 2.34 11.15 -14.08
CA PRO A 116 3.49 12.06 -14.12
C PRO A 116 4.29 11.94 -12.84
N GLU A 117 5.60 11.85 -12.95
CA GLU A 117 6.55 11.77 -11.83
C GLU A 117 6.49 13.05 -10.98
N ALA A 118 6.94 12.96 -9.73
CA ALA A 118 7.08 14.15 -8.90
C ALA A 118 8.38 14.10 -8.09
N ASP A 119 9.03 15.24 -7.95
CA ASP A 119 10.19 15.39 -7.10
C ASP A 119 9.74 15.59 -5.65
N CYS A 120 10.29 14.76 -4.77
CA CYS A 120 9.98 14.76 -3.36
C CYS A 120 11.24 15.02 -2.53
N PRO A 121 11.11 15.57 -1.31
CA PRO A 121 12.21 15.63 -0.37
C PRO A 121 12.86 14.25 -0.20
N SER A 122 14.18 14.22 -0.11
CA SER A 122 14.90 12.96 0.06
C SER A 122 14.48 12.28 1.36
N PRO A 123 14.06 11.01 1.32
CA PRO A 123 13.87 10.21 2.52
C PRO A 123 15.22 9.76 3.10
N CYS A 124 16.29 9.87 2.30
CA CYS A 124 17.66 9.69 2.77
C CYS A 124 18.13 10.92 3.51
N ASN A 125 18.54 10.75 4.77
CA ASN A 125 19.05 11.80 5.65
C ASN A 125 19.91 12.86 4.91
N TYR A 126 19.31 14.02 4.62
CA TYR A 126 19.93 15.17 3.95
C TYR A 126 20.42 14.95 2.50
N GLY A 127 19.82 14.00 1.77
CA GLY A 127 20.09 13.77 0.34
C GLY A 127 19.42 14.79 -0.60
N PRO A 128 19.78 14.81 -1.90
CA PRO A 128 19.06 15.58 -2.91
C PRO A 128 17.61 15.07 -3.05
N PRO A 129 16.69 15.91 -3.58
CA PRO A 129 15.34 15.45 -3.91
C PRO A 129 15.36 14.18 -4.75
N VAL A 130 14.38 13.32 -4.53
CA VAL A 130 14.21 12.05 -5.26
C VAL A 130 12.99 12.13 -6.14
N THR A 131 13.06 11.49 -7.30
CA THR A 131 11.93 11.40 -8.20
C THR A 131 11.09 10.19 -7.83
N VAL A 132 9.82 10.43 -7.49
CA VAL A 132 8.83 9.39 -7.16
C VAL A 132 8.00 9.08 -8.40
N THR A 133 8.15 7.86 -8.91
CA THR A 133 7.36 7.32 -10.01
C THR A 133 6.03 6.76 -9.50
N THR A 134 5.09 6.47 -10.40
CA THR A 134 3.92 5.63 -10.10
C THR A 134 3.96 4.43 -11.03
N ASN A 135 4.00 3.23 -10.46
CA ASN A 135 4.07 1.97 -11.22
C ASN A 135 2.76 1.18 -11.15
N TYR A 136 2.02 1.29 -10.05
CA TYR A 136 0.74 0.62 -9.87
C TYR A 136 -0.28 1.51 -9.15
N THR A 137 -1.54 1.27 -9.45
CA THR A 137 -2.67 1.73 -8.65
C THR A 137 -3.42 0.51 -8.12
N CYS A 138 -3.82 0.56 -6.86
CA CYS A 138 -4.58 -0.48 -6.20
C CYS A 138 -5.92 0.12 -5.78
N VAL A 139 -6.99 -0.34 -6.43
CA VAL A 139 -8.34 0.21 -6.25
C VAL A 139 -9.28 -0.88 -5.73
N LYS A 140 -10.36 -0.45 -5.07
CA LYS A 140 -11.39 -1.39 -4.62
C LYS A 140 -11.90 -2.19 -5.81
N ARG A 141 -12.02 -3.51 -5.62
CA ARG A 141 -12.75 -4.35 -6.57
C ARG A 141 -14.18 -3.82 -6.61
N LEU A 142 -14.57 -3.20 -7.73
CA LEU A 142 -15.99 -2.97 -7.99
C LEU A 142 -16.64 -4.34 -7.88
N LYS A 143 -17.52 -4.54 -6.89
CA LYS A 143 -18.41 -5.71 -6.93
C LYS A 143 -19.09 -5.61 -8.27
N ASP A 144 -18.92 -6.62 -9.12
CA ASP A 144 -19.69 -6.76 -10.34
C ASP A 144 -21.14 -6.47 -9.98
N SER A 145 -21.61 -5.31 -10.42
CA SER A 145 -22.98 -4.90 -10.23
C SER A 145 -23.78 -5.90 -11.05
N LYS A 146 -24.36 -6.88 -10.34
CA LYS A 146 -25.09 -8.04 -10.85
C LYS A 146 -25.67 -7.80 -12.25
N ARG A 147 -25.33 -8.69 -13.18
CA ARG A 147 -26.19 -8.99 -14.32
C ARG A 147 -26.80 -10.36 -14.12
#